data_AF-A0A0F0L458-F1
#
_entry.id   AF-A0A0F0L458-F1
#
_cell.length_a   1.000
_cell.length_b   1.000
_cell.length_c   1.000
_cell.angle_alpha   90.00
_cell.angle_beta   90.00
_cell.angle_gamma   90.00
#
_symmetry.space_group_name_H-M   'P 1'
#
loop_
_entity.id
_entity.type
_entity.pdbx_description
1 polymer ?
#
loop_
_entity_poly.entity_id
_entity_poly.type
_entity_poly.pdbx_seq_one_letter_code
_entity_poly.pdbx_strand_id
1 'polypeptide(L)' 'MIALAVVLFLNAAFNVVVWPRFYKRVATDPRARDADGKATTFLKVHAVLIAIALVLALVSVLVGVAALTGAL' A
#
# COMPACT_ATOMS: atom_id res chain seq x y z
N MET A 1 7.32 22.11 -7.38
CA MET A 1 7.59 21.38 -6.13
C MET A 1 6.36 21.23 -5.23
N ILE A 2 5.64 22.30 -4.90
CA ILE A 2 4.43 22.21 -4.03
C ILE A 2 3.38 21.25 -4.59
N ALA A 3 2.95 21.44 -5.85
CA ALA A 3 1.93 20.57 -6.45
C ALA A 3 2.35 19.08 -6.48
N LEU A 4 3.63 18.81 -6.78
CA LEU A 4 4.20 17.46 -6.73
C LEU A 4 4.10 16.86 -5.32
N ALA A 5 4.53 17.60 -4.29
CA ALA A 5 4.47 17.14 -2.91
C ALA A 5 3.03 16.85 -2.47
N VAL A 6 2.07 17.70 -2.85
CA VAL A 6 0.65 17.48 -2.56
C VAL A 6 0.15 16.16 -3.16
N VAL A 7 0.44 15.90 -4.44
CA VAL A 7 0.02 14.65 -5.09
C VAL A 7 0.67 13.43 -4.43
N LEU A 8 1.96 13.50 -4.09
CA LEU A 8 2.68 12.40 -3.44
C LEU A 8 2.13 12.10 -2.04
N PHE A 9 1.82 13.12 -1.25
CA PHE A 9 1.21 12.93 0.07
C PHE A 9 -0.23 12.42 0.00
N LEU A 10 -1.03 12.89 -0.97
CA LEU A 10 -2.37 12.33 -1.20
C LEU A 10 -2.30 10.87 -1.62
N ASN A 11 -1.37 10.51 -2.50
CA ASN A 11 -1.12 9.11 -2.87
C ASN A 11 -0.73 8.27 -1.65
N ALA A 12 0.21 8.74 -0.83
CA ALA A 12 0.62 8.04 0.38
C ALA A 12 -0.55 7.84 1.36
N ALA A 13 -1.32 8.90 1.61
CA ALA A 13 -2.49 8.87 2.48
C ALA A 13 -3.53 7.86 1.98
N PHE A 14 -3.84 7.88 0.68
CA PHE A 14 -4.75 6.91 0.07
C PHE A 14 -4.30 5.47 0.31
N ASN A 15 -3.03 5.16 0.01
CA ASN A 15 -2.51 3.80 0.13
C ASN A 15 -2.54 3.30 1.59
N VAL A 16 -2.14 4.14 2.55
CA VAL A 16 -2.11 3.78 3.98
C VAL A 16 -3.53 3.61 4.56
N VAL A 17 -4.52 4.37 4.08
CA VAL A 17 -5.90 4.28 4.58
C VAL A 17 -6.66 3.12 3.95
N VAL A 18 -6.50 2.89 2.64
CA VAL A 18 -7.33 1.96 1.87
C VAL A 18 -6.81 0.53 1.97
N TRP A 19 -5.52 0.31 1.73
CA TRP A 19 -5.00 -1.05 1.56
C TRP A 19 -5.02 -1.92 2.82
N PRO A 20 -4.74 -1.42 4.04
CA PRO A 20 -4.86 -2.24 5.24
C PRO A 20 -6.30 -2.70 5.51
N ARG A 21 -7.30 -1.84 5.21
CA ARG A 21 -8.72 -2.20 5.32
C ARG A 21 -9.12 -3.22 4.26
N PHE A 22 -8.64 -3.04 3.03
CA PHE A 22 -8.86 -3.99 1.95
C PHE A 22 -8.22 -5.35 2.26
N TYR A 23 -7.00 -5.37 2.82
CA TYR A 23 -6.32 -6.61 3.21
C TYR A 23 -7.13 -7.41 4.23
N LYS A 24 -7.74 -6.76 5.22
CA LYS A 24 -8.63 -7.44 6.17
C LYS A 24 -9.74 -8.20 5.44
N ARG A 25 -10.36 -7.59 4.44
CA ARG A 25 -11.42 -8.22 3.63
C ARG A 25 -10.89 -9.38 2.80
N VAL A 26 -9.72 -9.23 2.18
CA VAL A 26 -9.05 -10.29 1.42
C VAL A 26 -8.72 -11.48 2.31
N ALA A 27 -8.19 -11.24 3.51
CA ALA A 27 -7.80 -12.30 4.45
C ALA A 27 -8.99 -13.11 4.98
N THR A 28 -10.19 -12.52 5.00
CA THR A 28 -11.45 -13.18 5.38
C THR A 28 -12.21 -13.81 4.21
N ASP A 29 -11.74 -13.63 2.97
CA ASP A 29 -12.39 -14.21 1.78
C ASP A 29 -12.28 -15.75 1.83
N PRO A 30 -13.34 -16.51 1.50
CA PRO A 30 -13.29 -17.98 1.49
C PRO A 30 -12.17 -18.58 0.62
N ARG A 31 -11.69 -17.84 -0.39
CA ARG A 31 -10.59 -18.27 -1.26
C ARG A 31 -9.21 -18.06 -0.64
N ALA A 32 -9.11 -17.33 0.47
CA ALA A 32 -7.82 -16.92 1.05
C ALA A 32 -7.06 -18.09 1.68
N ARG A 33 -7.78 -19.09 2.19
CA ARG A 33 -7.20 -20.29 2.81
C ARG A 33 -7.82 -21.55 2.23
N ASP A 34 -7.02 -22.61 2.12
CA ASP A 34 -7.49 -23.93 1.72
C ASP A 34 -8.12 -24.69 2.90
N ALA A 35 -8.54 -25.94 2.66
CA ALA A 35 -9.18 -26.80 3.67
C ALA A 35 -8.29 -27.08 4.90
N ASP A 36 -6.95 -27.05 4.74
CA ASP A 36 -5.99 -27.21 5.83
C ASP A 36 -5.66 -25.87 6.52
N GLY A 37 -6.30 -24.78 6.09
CA GLY A 37 -6.07 -23.42 6.60
C GLY A 37 -4.81 -22.75 6.06
N LYS A 38 -4.14 -23.30 5.05
CA LYS A 38 -2.92 -22.70 4.46
C LYS A 38 -3.26 -21.58 3.50
N ALA A 39 -2.37 -20.59 3.41
CA ALA A 39 -2.55 -19.45 2.52
C ALA A 39 -2.48 -19.89 1.04
N THR A 40 -3.54 -19.60 0.30
CA THR A 40 -3.60 -19.86 -1.14
C THR A 40 -2.83 -18.81 -1.94
N THR A 41 -2.66 -19.04 -3.25
CA THR A 41 -2.10 -18.03 -4.17
C THR A 41 -2.91 -16.73 -4.17
N PHE A 42 -4.23 -16.80 -3.98
CA PHE A 42 -5.08 -15.62 -3.89
C PHE A 42 -4.64 -14.70 -2.74
N LEU A 43 -4.45 -15.25 -1.54
CA LEU A 43 -4.01 -14.45 -0.38
C LEU A 43 -2.57 -13.95 -0.57
N LYS A 44 -1.68 -14.79 -1.08
CA LYS A 44 -0.26 -14.43 -1.29
C LYS A 44 -0.10 -13.27 -2.26
N VAL A 45 -0.74 -13.33 -3.43
CA VAL A 45 -0.63 -12.28 -4.46
C VAL A 45 -1.15 -10.96 -3.92
N HIS A 46 -2.32 -10.95 -3.28
CA HIS A 46 -2.87 -9.71 -2.71
C HIS A 46 -2.01 -9.16 -1.57
N ALA A 47 -1.44 -10.02 -0.72
CA ALA A 47 -0.52 -9.59 0.32
C ALA A 47 0.72 -8.90 -0.28
N VAL A 48 1.32 -9.46 -1.34
CA VAL A 48 2.47 -8.88 -2.04
C VAL A 48 2.11 -7.55 -2.70
N LEU A 49 0.99 -7.49 -3.44
CA LEU A 49 0.53 -6.26 -4.09
C LEU A 49 0.31 -5.13 -3.08
N ILE A 50 -0.32 -5.43 -1.95
CA ILE A 50 -0.56 -4.45 -0.88
C ILE A 50 0.75 -4.03 -0.21
N ALA A 51 1.67 -4.97 0.04
CA ALA A 51 2.98 -4.64 0.59
C ALA A 51 3.75 -3.67 -0.32
N ILE A 52 3.77 -3.93 -1.64
CA ILE A 52 4.38 -3.04 -2.63
C ILE A 52 3.70 -1.67 -2.60
N ALA A 53 2.37 -1.62 -2.57
CA ALA A 53 1.63 -0.36 -2.51
C ALA A 53 1.99 0.48 -1.27
N LEU A 54 2.17 -0.16 -0.10
CA LEU A 54 2.60 0.51 1.13
C LEU A 54 4.06 0.96 1.09
N VAL A 55 4.95 0.19 0.44
CA VAL A 55 6.34 0.63 0.19
C VAL A 55 6.36 1.85 -0.73
N LEU A 56 5.57 1.85 -1.80
CA LEU A 56 5.43 3.01 -2.69
C LEU A 56 4.83 4.23 -1.97
N ALA A 57 3.93 4.01 -1.01
CA ALA A 57 3.42 5.08 -0.15
C ALA A 57 4.54 5.70 0.70
N LEU A 58 5.40 4.88 1.32
CA LEU A 58 6.56 5.35 2.08
C LEU A 58 7.53 6.14 1.18
N VAL A 59 7.84 5.62 -0.01
CA VAL A 59 8.68 6.32 -0.99
C VAL A 59 8.04 7.65 -1.38
N SER A 60 6.72 7.69 -1.59
CA SER A 60 6.00 8.93 -1.91
C SER A 60 6.16 9.98 -0.81
N VAL A 61 6.10 9.59 0.46
CA VAL A 61 6.35 10.50 1.60
C VAL A 61 7.79 11.03 1.56
N LEU A 62 8.78 10.15 1.40
CA LEU A 62 10.19 10.55 1.38
C LEU A 62 10.49 11.52 0.22
N VAL A 63 9.99 11.23 -0.97
CA VAL A 63 10.15 12.09 -2.16
C VAL A 63 9.39 13.40 -1.98
N GLY A 64 8.20 13.39 -1.38
CA GLY A 64 7.44 14.60 -1.08
C GLY A 64 8.19 15.53 -0.12
N VAL A 65 8.83 14.98 0.92
CA VAL A 65 9.68 15.74 1.85
C VAL A 65 10.92 16.28 1.15
N ALA A 66 11.61 15.46 0.36
CA ALA A 66 12.76 15.92 -0.43
C ALA A 66 12.39 17.08 -1.37
N ALA A 67 11.22 17.00 -2.02
CA ALA A 67 10.70 18.04 -2.89
C ALA A 67 10.41 19.36 -2.16
N LEU A 68 9.94 19.33 -0.91
CA LEU A 68 9.66 20.53 -0.12
C LEU A 68 10.91 21.15 0.52
N THR A 69 11.94 20.33 0.76
CA THR A 69 13.19 20.77 1.38
C THR A 69 14.26 21.19 0.36
N GLY A 70 13.99 21.07 -0.94
CA GLY A 70 14.94 21.41 -2.00
C GLY A 70 16.04 20.37 -2.20
N ALA A 71 15.83 19.15 -1.69
CA ALA A 71 16.75 18.01 -1.86
C ALA A 71 16.46 17.18 -3.12
N LEU A 72 15.56 17.67 -3.99
CA LEU A 72 15.15 17.03 -5.24
C LEU A 72 15.68 17.82 -6.45
#